data_AF-A0A3M7PTS8-F1
#
_entry.id   AF-A0A3M7PTS8-F1
#
_cell.length_a   1.000
_cell.length_b   1.000
_cell.length_c   1.000
_cell.angle_alpha   90.00
_cell.angle_beta   90.00
_cell.angle_gamma   90.00
#
_symmetry.space_group_name_H-M   'P 1'
#
loop_
_entity.id
_entity.type
_entity.pdbx_description
1 polymer ?
#
loop_
_entity_poly.entity_id
_entity_poly.type
_entity_poly.pdbx_seq_one_letter_code
_entity_poly.pdbx_strand_id
1 'polypeptide(L)'
;MVSRHILECVDRLIRDGMQLLNIPFGGKVMLLTGTIRQCCPVSDNEILESSILMCKKNSPLWTQFTKLSLTVNVRADPNEHEFKN
;
A
#
# COMPACT_ATOMS: atom_id res chain seq x y z
N MET A 1 0.37 6.20 -3.61
CA MET A 1 -0.76 6.32 -4.56
C MET A 1 -1.08 5.01 -5.30
N VAL A 2 -0.93 3.84 -4.66
CA VAL A 2 -1.32 2.53 -5.26
C VAL A 2 -2.73 2.20 -4.82
N SER A 3 -3.62 1.89 -5.77
CA SER A 3 -4.99 1.47 -5.46
C SER A 3 -5.02 0.01 -5.03
N ARG A 4 -6.08 -0.34 -4.28
CA ARG A 4 -6.42 -1.70 -3.89
C ARG A 4 -6.40 -2.65 -5.09
N HIS A 5 -7.02 -2.25 -6.20
CA HIS A 5 -7.10 -3.09 -7.40
C HIS A 5 -5.74 -3.39 -8.01
N ILE A 6 -4.82 -2.42 -8.04
CA ILE A 6 -3.47 -2.65 -8.57
C ILE A 6 -2.75 -3.69 -7.70
N LEU A 7 -2.84 -3.59 -6.38
CA LEU A 7 -2.21 -4.56 -5.47
C LEU A 7 -2.76 -5.98 -5.66
N GLU A 8 -4.08 -6.11 -5.76
CA GLU A 8 -4.76 -7.39 -5.97
C GLU A 8 -4.48 -7.98 -7.37
N CYS A 9 -4.41 -7.14 -8.40
CA CYS A 9 -4.05 -7.56 -9.75
C CYS A 9 -2.61 -8.07 -9.83
N VAL A 10 -1.66 -7.39 -9.18
CA VAL A 10 -0.26 -7.82 -9.12
C VAL A 10 -0.15 -9.16 -8.39
N ASP A 11 -0.83 -9.29 -7.24
CA ASP A 11 -0.87 -10.55 -6.50
C ASP A 11 -1.44 -11.70 -7.36
N ARG A 12 -2.57 -11.50 -8.02
CA ARG A 12 -3.17 -12.49 -8.93
C ARG A 12 -2.22 -12.85 -10.07
N LEU A 13 -1.62 -11.86 -10.72
CA LEU A 13 -0.69 -12.08 -11.84
C LEU A 13 0.51 -12.94 -11.42
N ILE A 14 1.09 -12.66 -10.25
CA ILE A 14 2.25 -13.42 -9.76
C ILE A 14 1.83 -14.83 -9.34
N ARG A 15 0.66 -14.99 -8.70
CA ARG A 15 0.12 -16.31 -8.34
C ARG A 15 -0.14 -17.18 -9.56
N ASP A 16 -0.73 -16.60 -10.60
CA ASP A 16 -0.99 -17.28 -11.87
C ASP A 16 0.32 -17.67 -12.56
N GLY A 17 1.29 -16.74 -12.64
CA GLY A 17 2.60 -17.00 -13.27
C GLY A 17 3.44 -18.04 -12.54
N MET A 18 3.35 -18.11 -11.22
CA MET A 18 4.08 -19.08 -10.39
C MET A 18 3.35 -20.41 -10.22
N GLN A 19 2.11 -20.55 -10.72
CA GLN A 19 1.24 -21.72 -10.51
C GLN A 19 0.99 -22.03 -9.02
N LEU A 20 1.02 -21.01 -8.16
CA LEU A 20 0.85 -21.12 -6.71
C LEU A 20 -0.34 -20.26 -6.25
N LEU A 21 -1.55 -20.70 -6.60
CA LEU A 21 -2.79 -19.91 -6.45
C LEU A 21 -3.19 -19.58 -5.00
N ASN A 22 -2.76 -20.40 -4.04
CA ASN A 22 -3.11 -20.26 -2.63
C ASN A 22 -2.04 -19.52 -1.81
N ILE A 23 -0.90 -19.19 -2.41
CA ILE A 23 0.20 -18.54 -1.72
C ILE A 23 0.23 -17.07 -2.16
N PRO A 24 0.10 -16.10 -1.23
CA PRO A 24 0.21 -14.69 -1.57
C PRO A 24 1.46 -14.38 -2.39
N PHE A 25 1.28 -13.59 -3.45
CA PHE A 25 2.32 -13.19 -4.40
C PHE A 25 3.15 -14.37 -4.93
N GLY A 26 2.56 -15.57 -5.06
CA GLY A 26 3.25 -16.77 -5.53
C GLY A 26 4.49 -17.14 -4.69
N GLY A 27 4.48 -16.82 -3.40
CA GLY A 27 5.60 -17.07 -2.48
C GLY A 27 6.73 -16.06 -2.56
N LYS A 28 6.54 -14.93 -3.26
CA LYS A 28 7.54 -13.86 -3.34
C LYS A 28 7.46 -12.93 -2.14
N VAL A 29 8.62 -12.46 -1.71
CA VAL A 29 8.72 -11.42 -0.67
C VAL A 29 8.37 -10.08 -1.30
N MET A 30 7.34 -9.43 -0.76
CA MET A 30 6.89 -8.12 -1.21
C MET A 30 7.26 -7.04 -0.19
N LEU A 31 8.00 -6.04 -0.64
CA LEU A 31 8.29 -4.84 0.15
C LEU A 31 7.51 -3.66 -0.44
N LEU A 32 6.53 -3.16 0.32
CA LEU A 32 5.79 -1.95 -0.02
C LEU A 32 6.36 -0.77 0.76
N THR A 33 6.93 0.19 0.05
CA THR A 33 7.40 1.44 0.64
C THR A 33 6.42 2.58 0.36
N GLY A 34 6.54 3.66 1.11
CA GLY A 34 5.75 4.87 0.94
C GLY A 34 4.90 5.22 2.15
N THR A 35 4.30 6.41 2.11
CA THR A 35 3.54 6.97 3.23
C THR A 35 2.04 6.73 3.09
N ILE A 36 1.39 6.51 4.23
CA ILE A 36 -0.07 6.46 4.35
C ILE A 36 -0.68 7.86 4.23
N ARG A 37 0.11 8.92 4.49
CA ARG A 37 -0.33 10.32 4.42
C ARG A 37 -0.46 10.85 2.99
N GLN A 38 -0.08 10.07 1.98
CA GLN A 38 -0.34 10.42 0.58
C GLN A 38 -1.85 10.41 0.30
N CYS A 39 -2.28 11.25 -0.64
CA CYS A 39 -3.67 11.32 -1.08
C CYS A 39 -4.24 9.94 -1.46
N CYS A 40 -5.52 9.74 -1.14
CA CYS A 40 -6.25 8.54 -1.55
C CYS A 40 -6.20 8.39 -3.08
N PRO A 41 -6.25 7.16 -3.61
CA PRO A 41 -6.37 6.95 -5.04
C PRO A 41 -7.61 7.66 -5.59
N VAL A 42 -7.48 8.24 -6.78
CA VAL A 42 -8.60 8.89 -7.46
C VAL A 42 -9.64 7.84 -7.81
N SER A 43 -10.90 8.12 -7.47
CA SER A 43 -12.06 7.35 -7.93
C SER A 43 -12.77 8.12 -9.03
N ASP A 44 -13.23 7.41 -10.06
CA ASP A 44 -14.04 8.01 -11.13
C ASP A 44 -15.43 8.46 -10.62
N ASN A 45 -15.87 7.90 -9.49
CA ASN A 45 -17.04 8.35 -8.77
C ASN A 45 -16.65 9.51 -7.85
N GLU A 46 -17.43 10.60 -7.85
CA GLU A 46 -17.25 11.78 -6.98
C GLU A 46 -17.51 11.51 -5.48
N ILE A 47 -17.68 10.25 -5.09
CA ILE A 47 -18.05 9.85 -3.72
C ILE A 47 -16.79 9.56 -2.91
N LEU A 48 -16.60 10.26 -1.80
CA LEU A 48 -15.47 10.09 -0.89
C LEU A 48 -15.28 8.63 -0.42
N GLU A 49 -16.37 7.92 -0.13
CA GLU A 49 -16.33 6.52 0.29
C GLU A 49 -15.68 5.61 -0.75
N SER A 50 -15.89 5.89 -2.04
CA SER A 50 -15.28 5.11 -3.12
C SER A 50 -13.77 5.31 -3.20
N SER A 51 -13.28 6.54 -3.01
CA SER A 51 -11.85 6.85 -2.88
C SER A 51 -11.22 6.16 -1.66
N ILE A 52 -11.94 6.12 -0.53
CA ILE A 52 -11.47 5.42 0.67
C ILE A 52 -11.39 3.92 0.41
N LEU A 53 -12.43 3.31 -0.17
CA LEU A 53 -12.46 1.86 -0.45
C LEU A 53 -11.34 1.42 -1.41
N MET A 54 -10.93 2.33 -2.30
CA MET A 54 -9.80 2.14 -3.21
C MET A 54 -8.43 2.17 -2.54
N CYS A 55 -8.31 2.59 -1.28
CA CYS A 55 -7.04 2.62 -0.59
C CYS A 55 -6.50 1.20 -0.35
N LYS A 56 -5.18 1.01 -0.55
CA LYS A 56 -4.49 -0.28 -0.33
C LYS A 56 -4.74 -0.93 1.04
N LYS A 57 -5.01 -0.12 2.07
CA LYS A 57 -5.34 -0.58 3.43
C LYS A 57 -6.61 -1.42 3.50
N ASN A 58 -7.54 -1.20 2.56
CA ASN A 58 -8.81 -1.90 2.48
C ASN A 58 -8.72 -3.19 1.65
N SER A 59 -7.54 -3.52 1.12
CA SER A 59 -7.32 -4.83 0.51
C SER A 59 -7.22 -5.91 1.59
N PRO A 60 -7.83 -7.10 1.41
CA PRO A 60 -7.64 -8.22 2.34
C PRO A 60 -6.17 -8.64 2.46
N LEU A 61 -5.38 -8.44 1.39
CA LEU A 61 -3.93 -8.71 1.37
C LEU A 61 -3.16 -7.84 2.38
N TRP A 62 -3.71 -6.69 2.78
CA TRP A 62 -3.04 -5.78 3.72
C TRP A 62 -2.76 -6.44 5.09
N THR A 63 -3.58 -7.40 5.49
CA THR A 63 -3.42 -8.15 6.75
C THR A 63 -2.20 -9.08 6.74
N GLN A 64 -1.69 -9.44 5.56
CA GLN A 64 -0.53 -10.33 5.40
C GLN A 64 0.81 -9.59 5.50
N PHE A 65 0.80 -8.25 5.47
CA PHE A 65 2.01 -7.45 5.57
C PHE A 65 2.40 -7.17 7.02
N THR A 66 3.70 -7.28 7.30
CA THR A 66 4.27 -6.72 8.53
C THR A 66 4.48 -5.23 8.35
N LYS A 67 4.00 -4.42 9.31
CA LYS A 67 4.12 -2.96 9.27
C LYS A 67 5.43 -2.54 9.92
N LEU A 68 6.27 -1.86 9.15
CA LEU A 68 7.49 -1.21 9.63
C LEU A 68 7.35 0.30 9.45
N SER A 69 7.58 1.05 10.52
CA SER A 69 7.51 2.52 10.52
C SER A 69 8.90 3.10 10.61
N LEU A 70 9.24 3.99 9.68
CA LEU A 70 10.41 4.86 9.80
C LEU A 70 10.01 6.04 10.69
N THR A 71 10.72 6.26 11.78
CA THR A 71 10.41 7.28 12.79
C THR A 71 11.32 8.50 12.73
N VAL A 72 12.37 8.46 11.91
CA VAL A 72 13.35 9.54 11.82
C VAL A 72 13.32 10.13 10.42
N ASN A 73 12.86 11.38 10.30
CA ASN A 73 12.99 12.12 9.06
C ASN A 73 14.39 12.76 8.97
N VAL A 74 15.28 12.14 8.20
CA VAL A 74 16.64 12.65 7.95
C VAL A 74 16.69 13.85 7.00
N ARG A 75 15.57 14.23 6.37
CA ARG A 75 15.46 15.37 5.45
C ARG A 75 15.02 16.66 6.15
N ALA A 76 14.32 16.55 7.28
CA ALA A 76 13.88 17.69 8.07
C ALA A 76 15.08 18.31 8.81
N ASP A 77 15.11 19.63 8.94
CA ASP A 77 16.08 20.30 9.80
C ASP A 77 15.89 19.82 11.25
N PRO A 78 16.96 19.65 12.06
CA PRO A 78 16.82 19.28 13.46
C PRO A 78 15.84 20.15 14.29
N ASN A 79 15.67 21.40 13.88
CA ASN A 79 14.77 22.38 14.51
C ASN A 79 13.35 22.38 13.92
N GLU A 80 13.09 21.62 12.85
CA GLU A 80 11.79 21.54 12.19
C GLU A 80 10.87 20.60 12.97
N HIS A 81 9.79 21.13 13.55
CA HIS A 81 8.86 20.34 14.35
C HIS A 81 7.72 19.74 13.54
N GLU A 82 7.30 20.39 12.46
CA GLU A 82 6.13 19.98 11.66
C GLU A 82 6.37 18.69 10.86
N PHE A 83 7.55 18.55 10.27
CA PHE A 83 7.88 17.45 9.37
C PHE A 83 8.78 16.37 9.99
N LYS A 84 8.97 16.39 11.32
CA LYS A 84 9.92 15.52 12.00
C LYS A 84 9.62 14.01 11.86
N ASN A 85 8.33 13.65 11.69
CA ASN A 85 7.81 12.27 11.68
C ASN A 85 6.80 11.98 10.55
#